data_AF-A0A522DA53-F1
#
_entry.id   AF-A0A522DA53-F1
#
_cell.length_a   1.000
_cell.length_b   1.000
_cell.length_c   1.000
_cell.angle_alpha   90.00
_cell.angle_beta   90.00
_cell.angle_gamma   90.00
#
_symmetry.space_group_name_H-M   'P 1'
#
loop_
_entity.id
_entity.type
_entity.pdbx_description
1 polymer ?
#
loop_
_entity_poly.entity_id
_entity_poly.type
_entity_poly.pdbx_seq_one_letter_code
_entity_poly.pdbx_strand_id
1 'polypeptide(L)'
;CFYNNKVVADGAVQHMGDNTTGVGEGDDETVKVELAKIPADLDKVVFSVTIHDAEARKQNFGQVNHAYIRVINEEGGQEIARYDLSEDASVETAMIFGEIYRVGTDWKFKAVGQGFAGGLGPLAASFGVNV
;
A
#
# COMPACT_ATOMS: atom_id res chain seq x y z
N CYS A 1 -8.21 1.86 -4.32
CA CYS A 1 -8.82 1.82 -2.97
C CYS A 1 -8.11 2.86 -2.13
N PHE A 2 -8.82 3.73 -1.41
CA PHE A 2 -8.23 4.73 -0.51
C PHE A 2 -9.28 5.19 0.52
N TYR A 3 -8.94 6.08 1.44
CA TYR A 3 -9.84 6.49 2.55
C TYR A 3 -11.24 6.97 2.10
N ASN A 4 -11.39 7.60 0.93
CA ASN A 4 -12.69 7.99 0.36
C ASN A 4 -13.34 6.92 -0.55
N ASN A 5 -12.62 5.86 -0.92
CA ASN A 5 -13.14 4.75 -1.71
C ASN A 5 -12.60 3.42 -1.15
N LYS A 6 -13.21 2.99 -0.05
CA LYS A 6 -12.72 1.91 0.83
C LYS A 6 -12.98 0.51 0.29
N VAL A 7 -13.82 0.34 -0.73
CA VAL A 7 -14.15 -0.96 -1.30
C VAL A 7 -14.14 -0.84 -2.82
N VAL A 8 -13.34 -1.67 -3.48
CA VAL A 8 -13.21 -1.67 -4.95
C VAL A 8 -13.19 -3.11 -5.49
N ALA A 9 -13.26 -3.24 -6.82
CA ALA A 9 -13.27 -4.54 -7.53
C ALA A 9 -14.34 -5.49 -6.96
N ASP A 10 -15.58 -5.01 -6.87
CA ASP A 10 -16.74 -5.74 -6.35
C ASP A 10 -16.54 -6.35 -4.94
N GLY A 11 -15.72 -5.70 -4.12
CA GLY A 11 -15.43 -6.15 -2.75
C GLY A 11 -14.17 -6.99 -2.62
N ALA A 12 -13.43 -7.24 -3.72
CA ALA A 12 -12.18 -7.98 -3.67
C ALA A 12 -11.07 -7.22 -2.92
N VAL A 13 -11.14 -5.89 -2.82
CA VAL A 13 -10.18 -5.09 -2.05
C VAL A 13 -10.92 -4.16 -1.11
N GLN A 14 -10.62 -4.24 0.18
CA GLN A 14 -11.26 -3.46 1.24
C GLN A 14 -10.24 -2.82 2.18
N HIS A 15 -10.34 -1.50 2.38
CA HIS A 15 -9.61 -0.75 3.39
C HIS A 15 -10.32 -0.87 4.74
N MET A 16 -9.64 -1.37 5.77
CA MET A 16 -10.26 -1.73 7.05
C MET A 16 -10.35 -0.58 8.05
N GLY A 17 -9.63 0.51 7.83
CA GLY A 17 -9.63 1.68 8.70
C GLY A 17 -8.44 2.58 8.38
N ASP A 18 -8.59 3.88 8.63
CA ASP A 18 -7.52 4.87 8.48
C ASP A 18 -7.10 5.27 9.89
N ASN A 19 -5.90 4.87 10.30
CA ASN A 19 -5.30 5.29 11.56
C ASN A 19 -4.43 6.53 11.30
N THR A 20 -5.09 7.68 11.38
CA THR A 20 -4.45 8.99 11.12
C THR A 20 -3.32 9.38 12.08
N THR A 21 -3.11 8.66 13.19
CA THR A 21 -2.12 9.02 14.21
C THR A 21 -0.91 8.09 14.24
N GLY A 22 -1.02 6.88 13.70
CA GLY A 22 0.01 5.84 13.85
C GLY A 22 0.26 5.42 15.30
N VAL A 23 -0.68 5.73 16.21
CA VAL A 23 -0.58 5.40 17.63
C VAL A 23 -1.34 4.10 17.88
N GLY A 24 -0.61 3.05 18.25
CA GLY A 24 -1.15 1.73 18.55
C GLY A 24 -0.06 0.66 18.57
N GLU A 25 -0.37 -0.54 19.06
CA GLU A 25 0.47 -1.71 18.84
C GLU A 25 -0.04 -2.47 17.60
N GLY A 26 0.86 -2.84 16.69
CA GLY A 26 0.54 -3.66 15.52
C GLY A 26 0.53 -2.89 14.19
N ASP A 27 -0.38 -3.27 13.30
CA ASP A 27 -0.56 -2.63 11.99
C ASP A 27 -1.47 -1.40 12.15
N ASP A 28 -0.98 -0.22 11.76
CA ASP A 28 -1.77 1.01 11.82
C ASP A 28 -2.92 1.01 10.80
N GLU A 29 -2.66 0.49 9.61
CA GLU A 29 -3.65 0.36 8.55
C GLU A 29 -3.63 -1.05 7.98
N THR A 30 -4.81 -1.56 7.61
CA THR A 30 -4.94 -2.89 7.01
C THR A 30 -5.80 -2.82 5.77
N VAL A 31 -5.36 -3.51 4.72
CA VAL A 31 -6.14 -3.72 3.50
C VAL A 31 -6.39 -5.21 3.35
N LYS A 32 -7.66 -5.59 3.35
CA LYS A 32 -8.09 -6.96 3.07
C LYS A 32 -8.21 -7.15 1.57
N VAL A 33 -7.63 -8.24 1.06
CA VAL A 33 -7.72 -8.61 -0.36
C VAL A 33 -8.21 -10.05 -0.51
N GLU A 34 -9.35 -10.21 -1.16
CA GLU A 34 -9.92 -11.50 -1.53
C GLU A 34 -9.53 -11.84 -2.98
N LEU A 35 -8.36 -12.47 -3.13
CA LEU A 35 -7.74 -12.76 -4.44
C LEU A 35 -8.66 -13.55 -5.39
N ALA A 36 -9.54 -14.39 -4.85
CA ALA A 36 -10.51 -15.19 -5.61
C ALA A 36 -11.62 -14.34 -6.25
N LYS A 37 -11.90 -13.14 -5.72
CA LYS A 37 -12.90 -12.21 -6.25
C LYS A 37 -12.31 -11.20 -7.23
N ILE A 38 -10.99 -11.15 -7.38
CA ILE A 38 -10.37 -10.21 -8.32
C ILE A 38 -10.77 -10.60 -9.75
N PRO A 39 -11.40 -9.68 -10.51
CA PRO A 39 -11.76 -9.89 -11.91
C PRO A 39 -10.58 -10.37 -12.77
N ALA A 40 -10.88 -11.16 -13.80
CA ALA A 40 -9.87 -11.79 -14.64
C ALA A 40 -9.09 -10.79 -15.52
N ASP A 41 -9.63 -9.59 -15.75
CA ASP A 41 -8.98 -8.47 -16.43
C ASP A 41 -8.01 -7.68 -15.54
N LEU A 42 -7.93 -8.01 -14.24
CA LEU A 42 -6.98 -7.42 -13.31
C LEU A 42 -5.86 -8.41 -12.96
N ASP A 43 -4.64 -8.06 -13.36
CA ASP A 43 -3.45 -8.88 -13.14
C ASP A 43 -2.62 -8.47 -11.92
N LYS A 44 -2.91 -7.31 -11.31
CA LYS A 44 -2.10 -6.73 -10.24
C LYS A 44 -2.90 -5.84 -9.30
N VAL A 45 -2.57 -5.92 -8.02
CA VAL A 45 -2.97 -4.99 -6.96
C VAL A 45 -1.71 -4.35 -6.40
N VAL A 46 -1.60 -3.03 -6.50
CA VAL A 46 -0.47 -2.26 -5.99
C VAL A 46 -0.85 -1.58 -4.68
N PHE A 47 0.02 -1.70 -3.68
CA PHE A 47 -0.11 -1.07 -2.37
C PHE A 47 0.84 0.12 -2.31
N SER A 48 0.27 1.31 -2.26
CA SER A 48 1.00 2.56 -2.15
C SER A 48 0.56 3.34 -0.92
N VAL A 49 1.52 4.01 -0.28
CA VAL A 49 1.30 4.88 0.88
C VAL A 49 1.75 6.29 0.52
N THR A 50 0.99 7.28 0.98
CA THR A 50 1.31 8.70 0.78
C THR A 50 1.16 9.44 2.08
N ILE A 51 2.04 10.41 2.34
CA ILE A 51 1.89 11.29 3.50
C ILE A 51 0.89 12.38 3.15
N HIS A 52 -0.21 12.46 3.89
CA HIS A 52 -1.23 13.48 3.70
C HIS A 52 -0.67 14.88 4.03
N ASP A 53 -0.88 15.85 3.14
CA ASP A 53 -0.36 17.22 3.25
C ASP A 53 1.16 17.30 3.49
N ALA A 54 1.93 16.36 2.94
CA ALA A 54 3.37 16.25 3.17
C ALA A 54 4.13 17.57 2.98
N GLU A 55 3.80 18.35 1.94
CA GLU A 55 4.44 19.64 1.65
C GLU A 55 4.11 20.70 2.72
N ALA A 56 2.82 20.86 3.06
CA ALA A 56 2.37 21.81 4.07
C ALA A 56 2.89 21.45 5.48
N ARG A 57 2.99 20.15 5.77
CA ARG A 57 3.49 19.61 7.04
C ARG A 57 5.02 19.47 7.07
N LYS A 58 5.70 19.64 5.93
CA LYS A 58 7.15 19.41 5.75
C LYS A 58 7.60 18.01 6.20
N GLN A 59 6.75 17.01 5.92
CA GLN A 59 6.96 15.61 6.27
C GLN A 59 7.36 14.80 5.05
N ASN A 60 8.20 13.79 5.25
CA ASN A 60 8.61 12.82 4.23
C ASN A 60 8.83 11.46 4.89
N PHE A 61 8.97 10.40 4.09
CA PHE A 61 9.15 9.05 4.60
C PHE A 61 10.50 8.85 5.33
N GLY A 62 11.48 9.72 5.13
CA GLY A 62 12.70 9.77 5.94
C GLY A 62 12.49 10.13 7.41
N GLN A 63 11.35 10.74 7.75
CA GLN A 63 10.98 11.09 9.12
C GLN A 63 10.09 10.03 9.79
N VAL A 64 9.65 9.01 9.04
CA VAL A 64 8.79 7.94 9.54
C VAL A 64 9.65 6.79 10.02
N ASN A 65 9.74 6.63 11.35
CA ASN A 65 10.49 5.54 11.95
C ASN A 65 9.69 4.24 11.92
N HIS A 66 10.37 3.11 11.68
CA HIS A 66 9.79 1.77 11.69
C HIS A 66 8.59 1.57 10.75
N ALA A 67 8.60 2.22 9.59
CA ALA A 67 7.62 1.92 8.55
C ALA A 67 7.86 0.50 8.02
N TYR A 68 6.83 -0.33 7.97
CA TYR A 68 6.88 -1.67 7.39
C TYR A 68 5.61 -1.97 6.60
N ILE A 69 5.71 -2.88 5.65
CA ILE A 69 4.55 -3.59 5.09
C ILE A 69 4.66 -5.06 5.42
N ARG A 70 3.54 -5.69 5.71
CA ARG A 70 3.46 -7.14 5.78
C ARG A 70 2.23 -7.68 5.09
N VAL A 71 2.34 -8.93 4.68
CA VAL A 71 1.26 -9.72 4.11
C VAL A 71 1.03 -10.90 5.02
N ILE A 72 -0.20 -11.05 5.46
CA ILE A 72 -0.63 -12.15 6.32
C ILE A 72 -1.66 -12.98 5.57
N ASN A 73 -1.55 -14.31 5.64
CA ASN A 73 -2.66 -15.17 5.29
C ASN A 73 -3.70 -15.07 6.41
N GLU A 74 -4.87 -14.52 6.08
CA GLU A 74 -5.98 -14.45 7.04
C GLU A 74 -6.40 -15.85 7.51
N GLU A 75 -6.30 -16.85 6.64
CA GLU A 75 -6.50 -18.25 7.00
C GLU A 75 -5.28 -18.77 7.77
N GLY A 76 -5.36 -18.72 9.10
CA GLY A 76 -4.32 -19.22 10.01
C GLY A 76 -3.36 -18.16 10.56
N GLY A 77 -3.45 -16.91 10.10
CA GLY A 77 -2.68 -15.78 10.64
C GLY A 77 -1.18 -15.84 10.34
N GLN A 78 -0.76 -16.64 9.35
CA GLN A 78 0.65 -16.78 9.00
C GLN A 78 1.16 -15.54 8.27
N GLU A 79 2.22 -14.92 8.78
CA GLU A 79 2.95 -13.88 8.05
C GLU A 79 3.66 -14.51 6.85
N ILE A 80 3.26 -14.11 5.64
CA ILE A 80 3.81 -14.58 4.36
C ILE A 80 5.08 -13.82 4.02
N ALA A 81 5.05 -12.50 4.22
CA ALA A 81 6.14 -11.61 3.92
C ALA A 81 6.05 -10.36 4.78
N ARG A 82 7.21 -9.84 5.16
CA ARG A 82 7.36 -8.53 5.78
C ARG A 82 8.54 -7.81 5.15
N TYR A 83 8.37 -6.51 4.94
CA TYR A 83 9.40 -5.65 4.40
C TYR A 83 9.44 -4.37 5.23
N ASP A 84 10.53 -4.18 5.96
CA ASP A 84 10.79 -2.94 6.69
C ASP A 84 11.36 -1.93 5.70
N LEU A 85 10.74 -0.75 5.65
CA LEU A 85 11.17 0.33 4.79
C LEU A 85 12.33 1.05 5.47
N SER A 86 13.56 0.69 5.10
CA SER A 86 14.76 1.40 5.53
C SER A 86 14.92 2.74 4.82
N GLU A 87 15.69 3.64 5.44
CA GLU A 87 15.89 5.09 5.24
C GLU A 87 16.14 5.63 3.80
N ASP A 88 16.09 4.82 2.74
CA ASP A 88 16.34 5.25 1.36
C ASP A 88 15.27 6.19 0.80
N ALA A 89 14.15 6.34 1.50
CA ALA A 89 13.02 7.21 1.15
C ALA A 89 13.12 8.64 1.69
N SER A 90 14.34 9.11 1.98
CA SER A 90 14.59 10.29 2.83
C SER A 90 13.88 11.58 2.41
N VAL A 91 13.52 11.74 1.13
CA VAL A 91 12.84 12.95 0.60
C VAL A 91 11.48 12.67 -0.03
N GLU A 92 11.07 11.40 -0.09
CA GLU A 92 9.90 10.97 -0.84
C GLU A 92 8.63 11.13 -0.01
N THR A 93 7.52 11.52 -0.64
CA THR A 93 6.23 11.78 0.02
C THR A 93 5.13 10.80 -0.41
N ALA A 94 5.41 9.99 -1.43
CA ALA A 94 4.61 8.85 -1.87
C ALA A 94 5.53 7.66 -2.13
N MET A 95 5.01 6.45 -1.95
CA MET A 95 5.78 5.24 -2.18
C MET A 95 4.91 4.04 -2.51
N ILE A 96 5.39 3.18 -3.39
CA ILE A 96 4.86 1.83 -3.59
C ILE A 96 5.57 0.89 -2.62
N PHE A 97 4.81 0.35 -1.66
CA PHE A 97 5.33 -0.58 -0.66
C PHE A 97 5.47 -1.98 -1.25
N GLY A 98 4.47 -2.42 -2.03
CA GLY A 98 4.50 -3.72 -2.67
C GLY A 98 3.39 -3.91 -3.68
N GLU A 99 3.44 -5.04 -4.36
CA GLU A 99 2.42 -5.45 -5.31
C GLU A 99 2.11 -6.94 -5.15
N ILE A 100 0.83 -7.27 -5.30
CA ILE A 100 0.36 -8.64 -5.51
C ILE A 100 0.03 -8.76 -6.99
N TYR A 101 0.61 -9.74 -7.68
CA TYR A 101 0.46 -9.92 -9.12
C TYR A 101 0.23 -11.38 -9.48
N ARG A 102 -0.51 -11.61 -10.57
CA ARG A 102 -0.87 -12.93 -11.06
C ARG A 102 0.27 -13.52 -11.90
N VAL A 103 0.60 -14.79 -11.65
CA VAL A 103 1.55 -15.59 -12.45
C VAL A 103 0.88 -16.91 -12.78
N GLY A 104 0.35 -17.02 -14.00
CA GLY A 104 -0.50 -18.15 -14.39
C GLY A 104 -1.80 -18.13 -13.59
N THR A 105 -2.05 -19.17 -12.81
CA THR A 105 -3.23 -19.28 -11.93
C THR A 105 -2.97 -18.79 -10.51
N ASP A 106 -1.71 -18.54 -10.16
CA ASP A 106 -1.29 -18.23 -8.79
C ASP A 106 -1.07 -16.72 -8.60
N TRP A 107 -1.14 -16.28 -7.35
CA TRP A 107 -0.80 -14.93 -6.95
C TRP A 107 0.55 -14.91 -6.22
N LYS A 108 1.35 -13.90 -6.50
CA LYS A 108 2.64 -13.68 -5.85
C LYS A 108 2.69 -12.28 -5.26
N PHE A 109 3.35 -12.16 -4.10
CA PHE A 109 3.68 -10.87 -3.52
C PHE A 109 5.12 -10.48 -3.88
N LYS A 110 5.33 -9.19 -4.15
CA LYS A 110 6.65 -8.59 -4.32
C LYS A 110 6.70 -7.28 -3.53
N ALA A 111 7.67 -7.19 -2.62
CA ALA A 111 8.06 -5.91 -2.04
C ALA A 111 8.75 -5.05 -3.10
N VAL A 112 8.36 -3.77 -3.20
CA VAL A 112 8.85 -2.86 -4.24
C VAL A 112 9.73 -1.76 -3.64
N GLY A 113 9.23 -1.04 -2.62
CA GLY A 113 10.00 0.03 -1.96
C GLY A 113 10.37 1.20 -2.88
N GLN A 114 9.52 1.53 -3.85
CA GLN A 114 9.82 2.60 -4.83
C GLN A 114 9.17 3.91 -4.41
N GLY A 115 9.99 4.91 -4.08
CA GLY A 115 9.54 6.27 -3.75
C GLY A 115 9.18 7.12 -4.98
N PHE A 116 8.31 8.10 -4.77
CA PHE A 116 7.83 9.05 -5.77
C PHE A 116 7.87 10.49 -5.25
N ALA A 117 8.64 11.31 -5.95
CA ALA A 117 8.76 12.72 -5.63
C ALA A 117 7.51 13.44 -6.14
N GLY A 118 6.92 14.30 -5.30
CA GLY A 118 5.70 15.04 -5.63
C GLY A 118 4.39 14.35 -5.22
N GLY A 119 4.46 13.27 -4.44
CA GLY A 119 3.30 12.73 -3.72
C GLY A 119 2.33 11.91 -4.58
N LEU A 120 1.04 11.96 -4.23
CA LEU A 120 0.00 11.14 -4.86
C LEU A 120 -0.16 11.40 -6.36
N GLY A 121 0.03 12.65 -6.82
CA GLY A 121 -0.16 13.01 -8.24
C GLY A 121 0.73 12.22 -9.19
N PRO A 122 2.08 12.33 -9.07
CA PRO A 122 3.02 11.55 -9.88
C PRO A 122 2.84 10.03 -9.74
N LEU A 123 2.51 9.55 -8.54
CA LEU A 123 2.24 8.14 -8.30
C LEU A 123 0.99 7.68 -9.08
N ALA A 124 -0.12 8.40 -8.97
CA ALA A 124 -1.37 8.11 -9.67
C ALA A 124 -1.20 8.18 -11.19
N ALA A 125 -0.50 9.20 -11.68
CA ALA A 125 -0.17 9.37 -13.09
C ALA A 125 0.65 8.20 -13.65
N SER A 126 1.55 7.61 -12.85
CA SER A 126 2.32 6.43 -13.25
C SER A 126 1.45 5.21 -13.52
N PHE A 127 0.25 5.15 -12.93
CA PHE A 127 -0.79 4.14 -13.19
C PHE A 127 -1.87 4.60 -14.17
N GLY A 128 -1.70 5.77 -14.82
CA GLY A 128 -2.70 6.32 -15.75
C GLY A 128 -3.95 6.88 -15.07
N VAL A 129 -3.90 7.14 -13.76
CA VAL A 129 -5.00 7.75 -13.00
C VAL A 129 -4.78 9.26 -12.94
N ASN A 130 -5.80 10.03 -13.34
CA ASN A 130 -5.85 11.46 -13.10
C ASN A 130 -6.50 11.73 -11.73
N VAL A 131 -5.76 12.40 -10.85
CA VAL A 131 -6.19 12.80 -9.48
C VAL A 131 -6.25 14.30 -9.34
#